data_AF-A0A7W2FES1-F1
#
_entry.id   AF-A0A7W2FES1-F1
#
_cell.length_a   1.000
_cell.length_b   1.000
_cell.length_c   1.000
_cell.angle_alpha   90.00
_cell.angle_beta   90.00
_cell.angle_gamma   90.00
#
_symmetry.space_group_name_H-M   'P 1'
#
loop_
_entity.id
_entity.type
_entity.pdbx_description
1 polymer ?
#
loop_
_entity_poly.entity_id
_entity_poly.type
_entity_poly.pdbx_seq_one_letter_code
_entity_poly.pdbx_strand_id
1 'polypeptide(L)'
;MHNPQRDDEITLPPRFEDVIADSAGLPFTYDYGDMRTLHFDERFIQSAMRISQPDELLLSYTRAMMGFLLFQPQPRHILMIGLGGGSLAKYCYRHLPDSRITVVELDPAIIALRDRFHVPDNNERFQVIQADAVDYVATLRESVDVLVHDGYGPDGLPAPLSATPFYRQCLKALTPGGVLVSNLWGEDLDLLPAMQRLHSVFDAKLWWCHAQHCLNRIVFSCKDIDVDAFQSNLARRAVQQDLRHSELGLCHVAQNLSTSAGRSQADFDAIAGNDMYAAYMGDHAAG
;
A
#
# COMPACT_ATOMS: atom_id res chain seq x y z
N MET A 1 12.00 50.53 27.13
CA MET A 1 12.28 50.03 25.76
C MET A 1 11.55 48.70 25.64
N HIS A 2 10.38 48.73 25.02
CA HIS A 2 9.48 47.58 24.85
C HIS A 2 9.81 46.95 23.49
N ASN A 3 10.09 45.65 23.48
CA ASN A 3 10.46 44.89 22.28
C ASN A 3 9.21 44.68 21.41
N PRO A 4 9.17 45.12 20.13
CA PRO A 4 8.00 44.93 19.31
C PRO A 4 7.88 43.46 18.91
N GLN A 5 6.66 42.96 18.99
CA GLN A 5 6.24 41.63 18.59
C GLN A 5 6.67 41.35 17.15
N ARG A 6 7.31 40.20 16.93
CA ARG A 6 7.32 39.56 15.61
C ARG A 6 5.91 39.02 15.40
N ASP A 7 5.11 39.79 14.69
CA ASP A 7 3.91 39.26 14.05
C ASP A 7 4.40 38.35 12.93
N ASP A 8 4.57 37.07 13.23
CA ASP A 8 4.64 36.04 12.19
C ASP A 8 3.26 36.03 11.55
N GLU A 9 3.14 36.72 10.41
CA GLU A 9 1.92 36.79 9.61
C GLU A 9 1.50 35.37 9.23
N ILE A 10 0.51 34.82 9.94
CA ILE A 10 -0.04 33.49 9.68
C ILE A 10 -0.72 33.57 8.32
N THR A 11 0.04 33.24 7.27
CA THR A 11 -0.49 33.07 5.93
C THR A 11 -1.37 31.83 5.97
N LEU A 12 -2.69 32.02 5.94
CA LEU A 12 -3.63 30.92 5.83
C LEU A 12 -3.36 30.17 4.51
N PRO A 13 -3.44 28.82 4.52
CA PRO A 13 -3.31 28.08 3.27
C PRO A 13 -4.39 28.52 2.27
N PRO A 14 -4.13 28.42 0.96
CA PRO A 14 -5.15 28.67 -0.04
C PRO A 14 -6.35 27.77 0.22
N ARG A 15 -7.55 28.19 -0.19
CA ARG A 15 -8.72 27.34 -0.05
C ARG A 15 -8.58 26.10 -0.93
N PHE A 16 -9.06 24.96 -0.44
CA PHE A 16 -9.00 23.70 -1.18
C PHE A 16 -9.69 23.80 -2.56
N GLU A 17 -10.82 24.51 -2.63
CA GLU A 17 -11.54 24.70 -3.89
C GLU A 17 -10.73 25.48 -4.94
N ASP A 18 -9.94 26.46 -4.50
CA ASP A 18 -9.07 27.23 -5.39
C ASP A 18 -7.94 26.33 -5.94
N VAL A 19 -7.35 25.49 -5.08
CA VAL A 19 -6.29 24.54 -5.49
C VAL A 19 -6.81 23.50 -6.48
N ILE A 20 -8.04 23.00 -6.30
CA ILE A 20 -8.69 22.10 -7.27
C ILE A 20 -8.91 22.80 -8.60
N ALA A 21 -9.46 24.02 -8.58
CA ALA A 21 -9.71 24.77 -9.81
C ALA A 21 -8.40 25.01 -10.59
N ASP A 22 -7.33 25.36 -9.86
CA ASP A 22 -6.00 25.60 -10.42
C ASP A 22 -5.30 24.32 -10.91
N SER A 23 -5.69 23.14 -10.42
CA SER A 23 -5.11 21.87 -10.88
C SER A 23 -5.49 21.52 -12.32
N ALA A 24 -6.56 22.13 -12.85
CA ALA A 24 -7.10 21.86 -14.18
C ALA A 24 -7.38 20.36 -14.42
N GLY A 25 -7.78 19.62 -13.36
CA GLY A 25 -8.07 18.20 -13.41
C GLY A 25 -6.85 17.28 -13.33
N LEU A 26 -5.64 17.84 -13.12
CA LEU A 26 -4.45 17.06 -12.82
C LEU A 26 -4.36 16.72 -11.33
N PRO A 27 -3.64 15.64 -10.97
CA PRO A 27 -3.30 15.37 -9.58
C PRO A 27 -2.63 16.57 -8.92
N PHE A 28 -2.98 16.85 -7.67
CA PHE A 28 -2.48 18.01 -6.94
C PHE A 28 -2.18 17.70 -5.48
N THR A 29 -1.38 18.57 -4.87
CA THR A 29 -1.06 18.50 -3.44
C THR A 29 -1.78 19.58 -2.67
N TYR A 30 -2.26 19.26 -1.48
CA TYR A 30 -2.81 20.22 -0.55
C TYR A 30 -2.15 20.09 0.83
N ASP A 31 -1.74 21.23 1.39
CA ASP A 31 -1.09 21.31 2.69
C ASP A 31 -2.04 21.93 3.72
N TYR A 32 -2.20 21.27 4.85
CA TYR A 32 -2.95 21.78 5.99
C TYR A 32 -2.25 21.41 7.30
N GLY A 33 -1.74 22.42 8.00
CA GLY A 33 -0.89 22.22 9.17
C GLY A 33 0.39 21.46 8.80
N ASP A 34 0.67 20.37 9.51
CA ASP A 34 1.83 19.50 9.25
C ASP A 34 1.54 18.39 8.21
N MET A 35 0.40 18.42 7.52
CA MET A 35 0.02 17.35 6.59
C MET A 35 0.08 17.84 5.15
N ARG A 36 0.76 17.08 4.30
CA ARG A 36 0.67 17.19 2.83
C ARG A 36 -0.12 16.01 2.30
N THR A 37 -1.13 16.28 1.48
CA THR A 37 -2.04 15.28 0.90
C THR A 37 -1.99 15.30 -0.62
N LEU A 38 -2.15 14.15 -1.27
CA LEU A 38 -2.31 13.98 -2.71
C LEU A 38 -3.79 13.73 -3.02
N HIS A 39 -4.30 14.39 -4.06
CA HIS A 39 -5.68 14.32 -4.49
C HIS A 39 -5.77 14.22 -6.01
N PHE A 40 -6.78 13.49 -6.49
CA PHE A 40 -7.23 13.55 -7.90
C PHE A 40 -8.50 14.40 -8.05
N ASP A 41 -9.29 14.46 -6.98
CA ASP A 41 -10.52 15.22 -6.87
C ASP A 41 -10.76 15.58 -5.39
N GLU A 42 -11.95 16.10 -5.08
CA GLU A 42 -12.35 16.47 -3.72
C GLU A 42 -12.81 15.31 -2.82
N ARG A 43 -12.95 14.10 -3.38
CA ARG A 43 -13.63 12.98 -2.71
C ARG A 43 -12.69 12.17 -1.83
N PHE A 44 -11.46 11.93 -2.31
CA PHE A 44 -10.55 10.99 -1.66
C PHE A 44 -9.11 11.49 -1.58
N ILE A 45 -8.54 11.39 -0.38
CA ILE A 45 -7.09 11.50 -0.17
C ILE A 45 -6.43 10.23 -0.73
N GLN A 46 -5.64 10.40 -1.77
CA GLN A 46 -4.91 9.30 -2.43
C GLN A 46 -3.64 8.93 -1.66
N SER A 47 -2.98 9.93 -1.07
CA SER A 47 -1.80 9.74 -0.24
C SER A 47 -1.65 10.88 0.75
N ALA A 48 -0.90 10.65 1.83
CA ALA A 48 -0.61 11.66 2.83
C ALA A 48 0.76 11.42 3.47
N MET A 49 1.42 12.51 3.85
CA MET A 49 2.62 12.49 4.68
C MET A 49 2.59 13.61 5.71
N ARG A 50 3.34 13.45 6.80
CA ARG A 50 3.71 14.60 7.63
C ARG A 50 4.85 15.36 6.96
N ILE A 51 4.77 16.68 6.97
CA ILE A 51 5.83 17.54 6.42
C ILE A 51 7.06 17.47 7.35
N SER A 52 6.84 17.45 8.66
CA SER A 52 7.89 17.33 9.68
C SER A 52 8.59 15.96 9.67
N GLN A 53 7.91 14.91 9.21
CA GLN A 53 8.41 13.53 9.21
C GLN A 53 8.02 12.83 7.90
N PRO A 54 8.65 13.19 6.77
CA PRO A 54 8.20 12.78 5.44
C PRO A 54 8.42 11.28 5.16
N ASP A 55 9.29 10.62 5.91
CA ASP A 55 9.58 9.19 5.76
C ASP A 55 8.63 8.28 6.57
N GLU A 56 7.83 8.85 7.49
CA GLU A 56 6.87 8.07 8.28
C GLU A 56 5.68 7.57 7.43
N LEU A 57 5.21 6.38 7.75
CA LEU A 57 3.99 5.81 7.18
C LEU A 57 2.76 6.33 7.94
N LEU A 58 2.23 7.48 7.50
CA LEU A 58 1.07 8.12 8.12
C LEU A 58 -0.21 7.28 7.99
N LEU A 59 -0.48 6.76 6.78
CA LEU A 59 -1.68 5.99 6.47
C LEU A 59 -1.54 4.53 6.95
N SER A 60 -2.54 4.04 7.68
CA SER A 60 -2.51 2.70 8.30
C SER A 60 -2.37 1.56 7.29
N TYR A 61 -2.97 1.67 6.10
CA TYR A 61 -2.85 0.64 5.08
C TYR A 61 -1.39 0.46 4.62
N THR A 62 -0.61 1.55 4.52
CA THR A 62 0.80 1.46 4.12
C THR A 62 1.62 0.69 5.15
N ARG A 63 1.36 0.86 6.45
CA ARG A 63 1.96 0.05 7.52
C ARG A 63 1.56 -1.42 7.41
N ALA A 64 0.28 -1.69 7.14
CA ALA A 64 -0.20 -3.05 6.94
C ALA A 64 0.45 -3.71 5.70
N MET A 65 0.65 -2.97 4.60
CA MET A 65 1.35 -3.47 3.41
C MET A 65 2.79 -3.87 3.70
N MET A 66 3.50 -3.15 4.59
CA MET A 66 4.84 -3.56 5.05
C MET A 66 4.86 -4.92 5.77
N GLY A 67 3.68 -5.51 6.06
CA GLY A 67 3.52 -6.91 6.45
C GLY A 67 4.18 -7.90 5.49
N PHE A 68 4.55 -7.50 4.25
CA PHE A 68 5.38 -8.32 3.37
C PHE A 68 6.71 -8.75 4.04
N LEU A 69 7.23 -7.97 5.00
CA LEU A 69 8.43 -8.29 5.76
C LEU A 69 8.29 -9.55 6.65
N LEU A 70 7.07 -9.99 6.92
CA LEU A 70 6.80 -11.26 7.60
C LEU A 70 7.08 -12.46 6.66
N PHE A 71 6.89 -12.27 5.36
CA PHE A 71 7.11 -13.28 4.33
C PHE A 71 8.54 -13.22 3.81
N GLN A 72 9.03 -12.01 3.51
CA GLN A 72 10.36 -11.69 3.01
C GLN A 72 11.07 -10.73 3.98
N PRO A 73 11.76 -11.26 5.02
CA PRO A 73 12.39 -10.44 6.07
C PRO A 73 13.50 -9.50 5.61
N GLN A 74 14.15 -9.79 4.48
CA GLN A 74 15.28 -9.07 3.91
C GLN A 74 15.19 -9.11 2.38
N PRO A 75 14.20 -8.43 1.78
CA PRO A 75 14.00 -8.48 0.33
C PRO A 75 15.17 -7.80 -0.38
N ARG A 76 15.70 -8.41 -1.45
CA ARG A 76 16.77 -7.80 -2.27
C ARG A 76 16.20 -6.96 -3.41
N HIS A 77 15.04 -7.34 -3.94
CA HIS A 77 14.36 -6.56 -4.97
C HIS A 77 12.88 -6.39 -4.66
N ILE A 78 12.47 -5.12 -4.56
CA ILE A 78 11.09 -4.69 -4.36
C ILE A 78 10.63 -3.98 -5.64
N LEU A 79 9.54 -4.47 -6.23
CA LEU A 79 8.84 -3.81 -7.32
C LEU A 79 7.54 -3.21 -6.77
N MET A 80 7.27 -1.95 -7.05
CA MET A 80 6.05 -1.25 -6.63
C MET A 80 5.29 -0.78 -7.86
N ILE A 81 3.99 -1.05 -7.88
CA ILE A 81 3.06 -0.57 -8.91
C ILE A 81 2.23 0.53 -8.30
N GLY A 82 2.30 1.72 -8.90
CA GLY A 82 1.79 2.95 -8.33
C GLY A 82 2.82 3.66 -7.45
N LEU A 83 3.00 4.97 -7.66
CA LEU A 83 3.84 5.82 -6.83
C LEU A 83 3.03 6.51 -5.73
N GLY A 84 1.88 7.11 -6.09
CA GLY A 84 1.13 7.99 -5.20
C GLY A 84 2.01 9.10 -4.60
N GLY A 85 1.94 9.30 -3.28
CA GLY A 85 2.85 10.18 -2.53
C GLY A 85 4.20 9.53 -2.16
N GLY A 86 4.47 8.31 -2.64
CA GLY A 86 5.75 7.61 -2.45
C GLY A 86 6.04 7.15 -1.03
N SER A 87 5.05 7.06 -0.12
CA SER A 87 5.28 6.71 1.29
C SER A 87 5.97 5.35 1.45
N LEU A 88 5.46 4.30 0.79
CA LEU A 88 6.08 2.97 0.81
C LEU A 88 7.48 2.98 0.18
N ALA A 89 7.64 3.71 -0.92
CA ALA A 89 8.89 3.83 -1.66
C ALA A 89 9.99 4.48 -0.80
N LYS A 90 9.68 5.61 -0.15
CA LYS A 90 10.55 6.31 0.80
C LYS A 90 10.89 5.46 2.01
N TYR A 91 9.88 4.83 2.61
CA TYR A 91 10.08 3.97 3.77
C TYR A 91 11.05 2.82 3.47
N CYS A 92 10.80 2.09 2.38
CA CYS A 92 11.68 1.00 1.96
C CYS A 92 13.09 1.53 1.64
N TYR A 93 13.20 2.66 0.94
CA TYR A 93 14.48 3.25 0.60
C TYR A 93 15.29 3.66 1.84
N ARG A 94 14.61 4.14 2.89
CA ARG A 94 15.25 4.57 4.13
C ARG A 94 15.63 3.40 5.05
N HIS A 95 14.74 2.42 5.18
CA HIS A 95 14.84 1.38 6.21
C HIS A 95 15.30 0.01 5.70
N LEU A 96 15.35 -0.20 4.38
CA LEU A 96 15.83 -1.43 3.75
C LEU A 96 17.03 -1.12 2.83
N PRO A 97 18.21 -0.81 3.40
CA PRO A 97 19.36 -0.30 2.63
C PRO A 97 19.92 -1.31 1.63
N ASP A 98 19.68 -2.61 1.85
CA ASP A 98 20.13 -3.70 0.99
C ASP A 98 19.13 -4.04 -0.14
N SER A 99 18.00 -3.33 -0.21
CA SER A 99 16.98 -3.53 -1.24
C SER A 99 17.18 -2.59 -2.43
N ARG A 100 17.14 -3.15 -3.65
CA ARG A 100 16.83 -2.39 -4.86
C ARG A 100 15.31 -2.19 -4.95
N ILE A 101 14.89 -0.96 -5.22
CA ILE A 101 13.48 -0.57 -5.30
C ILE A 101 13.21 -0.02 -6.69
N THR A 102 12.22 -0.59 -7.36
CA THR A 102 11.70 -0.10 -8.64
C THR A 102 10.24 0.27 -8.46
N VAL A 103 9.87 1.48 -8.79
CA VAL A 103 8.48 1.96 -8.82
C VAL A 103 8.07 2.14 -10.27
N VAL A 104 6.93 1.58 -10.66
CA VAL A 104 6.32 1.73 -11.97
C VAL A 104 5.06 2.56 -11.81
N GLU A 105 5.04 3.72 -12.44
CA GLU A 105 3.94 4.69 -12.41
C GLU A 105 3.51 4.99 -13.84
N LEU A 106 2.21 5.02 -14.10
CA LEU A 106 1.67 5.27 -15.42
C LEU A 106 1.55 6.78 -15.69
N ASP A 107 1.11 7.54 -14.70
CA ASP A 107 0.76 8.95 -14.84
C ASP A 107 1.99 9.86 -14.61
N PRO A 108 2.48 10.56 -15.65
CA PRO A 108 3.61 11.48 -15.50
C PRO A 108 3.31 12.65 -14.56
N ALA A 109 2.04 13.02 -14.35
CA ALA A 109 1.67 14.09 -13.41
C ALA A 109 1.93 13.66 -11.95
N ILE A 110 1.73 12.38 -11.62
CA ILE A 110 2.09 11.83 -10.30
C ILE A 110 3.61 11.86 -10.10
N ILE A 111 4.36 11.43 -11.12
CA ILE A 111 5.84 11.46 -11.08
C ILE A 111 6.34 12.91 -10.90
N ALA A 112 5.70 13.89 -11.53
CA ALA A 112 6.06 15.30 -11.39
C ALA A 112 5.87 15.85 -9.96
N LEU A 113 4.99 15.22 -9.15
CA LEU A 113 4.77 15.61 -7.75
C LEU A 113 5.79 14.99 -6.78
N ARG A 114 6.67 14.09 -7.23
CA ARG A 114 7.57 13.31 -6.36
C ARG A 114 8.41 14.18 -5.42
N ASP A 115 8.90 15.33 -5.91
CA ASP A 115 9.78 16.22 -5.15
C ASP A 115 9.00 16.89 -4.01
N ARG A 116 7.71 17.18 -4.23
CA ARG A 116 6.81 17.66 -3.17
C ARG A 116 6.61 16.61 -2.08
N PHE A 117 6.81 15.34 -2.36
CA PHE A 117 6.74 14.29 -1.35
C PHE A 117 8.12 13.83 -0.85
N HIS A 118 9.22 14.49 -1.23
CA HIS A 118 10.58 14.06 -0.87
C HIS A 118 10.93 12.64 -1.35
N VAL A 119 10.34 12.19 -2.45
CA VAL A 119 10.72 10.92 -3.07
C VAL A 119 12.14 11.06 -3.63
N PRO A 120 13.06 10.11 -3.39
CA PRO A 120 14.43 10.20 -3.87
C PRO A 120 14.54 10.27 -5.40
N ASP A 121 15.58 10.94 -5.89
CA ASP A 121 15.96 10.85 -7.30
C ASP A 121 16.40 9.43 -7.68
N ASN A 122 16.23 9.11 -8.96
CA ASN A 122 16.68 7.83 -9.52
C ASN A 122 18.20 7.67 -9.34
N ASN A 123 18.61 6.50 -8.84
CA ASN A 123 20.00 6.10 -8.62
C ASN A 123 20.13 4.57 -8.67
N GLU A 124 21.30 4.02 -8.39
CA GLU A 124 21.56 2.58 -8.53
C GLU A 124 20.57 1.69 -7.75
N ARG A 125 20.10 2.14 -6.58
CA ARG A 125 19.20 1.34 -5.72
C ARG A 125 17.73 1.75 -5.80
N PHE A 126 17.40 2.88 -6.42
CA PHE A 126 16.04 3.41 -6.50
C PHE A 126 15.70 3.93 -7.89
N GLN A 127 14.61 3.47 -8.46
CA GLN A 127 14.15 3.90 -9.78
C GLN A 127 12.64 4.15 -9.76
N VAL A 128 12.21 5.31 -10.23
CA VAL A 128 10.84 5.57 -10.69
C VAL A 128 10.84 5.53 -12.21
N ILE A 129 10.02 4.64 -12.78
CA ILE A 129 9.91 4.39 -14.22
C ILE A 129 8.49 4.72 -14.65
N GLN A 130 8.36 5.60 -15.63
CA GLN A 130 7.08 5.85 -16.28
C GLN A 130 6.77 4.70 -17.25
N ALA A 131 5.84 3.81 -16.91
CA ALA A 131 5.43 2.70 -17.76
C ALA A 131 4.07 2.12 -17.36
N ASP A 132 3.44 1.39 -18.28
CA ASP A 132 2.32 0.52 -17.94
C ASP A 132 2.83 -0.70 -17.15
N ALA A 133 2.21 -0.95 -16.00
CA ALA A 133 2.66 -2.01 -15.11
C ALA A 133 2.36 -3.43 -15.63
N VAL A 134 1.30 -3.62 -16.42
CA VAL A 134 1.00 -4.90 -17.07
C VAL A 134 2.12 -5.24 -18.05
N ASP A 135 2.50 -4.29 -18.88
CA ASP A 135 3.58 -4.46 -19.85
C ASP A 135 4.93 -4.64 -19.17
N TYR A 136 5.23 -3.82 -18.15
CA TYR A 136 6.49 -3.90 -17.42
C TYR A 136 6.66 -5.26 -16.73
N VAL A 137 5.66 -5.70 -15.95
CA VAL A 137 5.71 -6.99 -15.23
C VAL A 137 5.80 -8.17 -16.20
N ALA A 138 5.18 -8.09 -17.37
CA ALA A 138 5.25 -9.13 -18.39
C ALA A 138 6.69 -9.45 -18.85
N THR A 139 7.62 -8.49 -18.72
CA THR A 139 9.05 -8.66 -19.05
C THR A 139 9.85 -9.40 -17.99
N LEU A 140 9.37 -9.46 -16.74
CA LEU A 140 10.13 -9.95 -15.59
C LEU A 140 9.97 -11.47 -15.39
N ARG A 141 11.03 -12.13 -14.91
CA ARG A 141 11.04 -13.56 -14.57
C ARG A 141 11.85 -13.76 -13.31
N GLU A 142 11.25 -14.37 -12.29
CA GLU A 142 11.90 -14.81 -11.04
C GLU A 142 12.99 -13.86 -10.50
N SER A 143 12.66 -12.57 -10.43
CA SER A 143 13.62 -11.51 -10.12
C SER A 143 13.15 -10.55 -9.05
N VAL A 144 11.91 -10.70 -8.58
CA VAL A 144 11.28 -9.81 -7.59
C VAL A 144 10.99 -10.62 -6.32
N ASP A 145 11.48 -10.17 -5.17
CA ASP A 145 11.18 -10.82 -3.89
C ASP A 145 9.84 -10.33 -3.33
N VAL A 146 9.56 -9.03 -3.51
CA VAL A 146 8.31 -8.39 -3.08
C VAL A 146 7.74 -7.57 -4.22
N LEU A 147 6.50 -7.87 -4.61
CA LEU A 147 5.73 -7.06 -5.54
C LEU A 147 4.63 -6.34 -4.75
N VAL A 148 4.70 -5.02 -4.67
CA VAL A 148 3.67 -4.16 -4.08
C VAL A 148 2.72 -3.73 -5.20
N HIS A 149 1.43 -4.00 -5.01
CA HIS A 149 0.37 -3.67 -5.94
C HIS A 149 -0.58 -2.64 -5.31
N ASP A 150 -0.40 -1.37 -5.72
CA ASP A 150 -1.11 -0.20 -5.20
C ASP A 150 -1.43 0.82 -6.32
N GLY A 151 -1.65 0.32 -7.55
CA GLY A 151 -1.81 1.13 -8.76
C GLY A 151 -3.24 1.63 -8.98
N TYR A 152 -3.75 2.47 -8.08
CA TYR A 152 -5.09 3.04 -8.18
C TYR A 152 -5.14 4.29 -9.06
N GLY A 153 -6.18 4.39 -9.89
CA GLY A 153 -6.53 5.61 -10.62
C GLY A 153 -7.75 6.32 -10.01
N PRO A 154 -8.25 7.39 -10.65
CA PRO A 154 -9.43 8.13 -10.19
C PRO A 154 -10.69 7.28 -10.00
N ASP A 155 -10.84 6.23 -10.82
CA ASP A 155 -12.00 5.33 -10.81
C ASP A 155 -11.75 4.03 -10.01
N GLY A 156 -10.66 3.96 -9.23
CA GLY A 156 -10.30 2.79 -8.45
C GLY A 156 -9.20 1.93 -9.10
N LEU A 157 -9.18 0.64 -8.77
CA LEU A 157 -8.20 -0.32 -9.30
C LEU A 157 -8.51 -0.63 -10.78
N PRO A 158 -7.60 -0.34 -11.73
CA PRO A 158 -7.82 -0.61 -13.14
C PRO A 158 -8.10 -2.10 -13.42
N ALA A 159 -9.09 -2.38 -14.27
CA ALA A 159 -9.48 -3.75 -14.62
C ALA A 159 -8.31 -4.63 -15.10
N PRO A 160 -7.34 -4.14 -15.92
CA PRO A 160 -6.18 -4.92 -16.31
C PRO A 160 -5.30 -5.36 -15.12
N LEU A 161 -5.14 -4.50 -14.11
CA LEU A 161 -4.38 -4.78 -12.89
C LEU A 161 -5.11 -5.69 -11.90
N SER A 162 -6.41 -5.91 -12.09
CA SER A 162 -7.20 -6.86 -11.32
C SER A 162 -7.45 -8.19 -12.04
N ALA A 163 -6.93 -8.35 -13.27
CA ALA A 163 -7.25 -9.50 -14.12
C ALA A 163 -6.36 -10.72 -13.85
N THR A 164 -6.90 -11.92 -14.07
CA THR A 164 -6.16 -13.19 -13.93
C THR A 164 -4.85 -13.24 -14.74
N PRO A 165 -4.78 -12.76 -16.00
CA PRO A 165 -3.52 -12.76 -16.75
C PRO A 165 -2.42 -11.94 -16.07
N PHE A 166 -2.77 -10.77 -15.52
CA PHE A 166 -1.83 -9.94 -14.79
C PHE A 166 -1.33 -10.61 -13.52
N TYR A 167 -2.22 -11.19 -12.70
CA TYR A 167 -1.79 -11.95 -11.51
C TYR A 167 -0.87 -13.13 -11.85
N ARG A 168 -1.09 -13.81 -12.98
CA ARG A 168 -0.16 -14.85 -13.47
C ARG A 168 1.21 -14.28 -13.86
N GLN A 169 1.25 -13.08 -14.43
CA GLN A 169 2.52 -12.40 -14.70
C GLN A 169 3.24 -12.02 -13.40
N CYS A 170 2.52 -11.51 -12.40
CA CYS A 170 3.07 -11.24 -11.06
C CYS A 170 3.68 -12.51 -10.45
N LEU A 171 2.94 -13.62 -10.44
CA LEU A 171 3.44 -14.91 -9.95
C LEU A 171 4.73 -15.34 -10.69
N LYS A 172 4.80 -15.13 -12.01
CA LYS A 172 5.98 -15.48 -12.82
C LYS A 172 7.19 -14.56 -12.55
N ALA A 173 6.94 -13.30 -12.23
CA ALA A 173 7.97 -12.32 -11.89
C ALA A 173 8.60 -12.58 -10.51
N LEU A 174 7.83 -13.14 -9.57
CA LEU A 174 8.29 -13.44 -8.21
C LEU A 174 9.35 -14.55 -8.16
N THR A 175 10.35 -14.36 -7.31
CA THR A 175 11.30 -15.40 -6.90
C THR A 175 10.58 -16.50 -6.09
N PRO A 176 11.13 -17.72 -5.99
CA PRO A 176 10.63 -18.71 -5.03
C PRO A 176 10.60 -18.14 -3.60
N GLY A 177 9.47 -18.28 -2.92
CA GLY A 177 9.21 -17.64 -1.62
C GLY A 177 8.77 -16.17 -1.71
N GLY A 178 8.76 -15.57 -2.90
CA GLY A 178 8.37 -14.17 -3.12
C GLY A 178 6.88 -13.93 -2.83
N VAL A 179 6.55 -12.67 -2.53
CA VAL A 179 5.20 -12.26 -2.12
C VAL A 179 4.68 -11.11 -2.98
N LEU A 180 3.45 -11.25 -3.46
CA LEU A 180 2.62 -10.16 -3.95
C LEU A 180 1.80 -9.61 -2.77
N VAL A 181 1.97 -8.33 -2.44
CA VAL A 181 1.12 -7.61 -1.49
C VAL A 181 0.22 -6.65 -2.25
N SER A 182 -1.10 -6.87 -2.19
CA SER A 182 -2.10 -6.05 -2.87
C SER A 182 -2.88 -5.21 -1.86
N ASN A 183 -2.97 -3.91 -2.13
CA ASN A 183 -3.96 -3.04 -1.52
C ASN A 183 -5.28 -3.20 -2.26
N LEU A 184 -6.33 -3.63 -1.58
CA LEU A 184 -7.68 -3.70 -2.14
C LEU A 184 -8.59 -2.76 -1.35
N TRP A 185 -9.33 -1.91 -2.03
CA TRP A 185 -10.26 -0.94 -1.44
C TRP A 185 -11.65 -1.11 -2.04
N GLY A 186 -12.66 -1.19 -1.17
CA GLY A 186 -14.06 -1.45 -1.54
C GLY A 186 -14.78 -2.20 -0.43
N GLU A 187 -16.07 -2.49 -0.65
CA GLU A 187 -16.85 -3.34 0.25
C GLU A 187 -16.49 -4.82 0.05
N ASP A 188 -16.79 -5.64 1.04
CA ASP A 188 -16.41 -7.05 1.06
C ASP A 188 -16.85 -7.83 -0.19
N LEU A 189 -18.06 -7.57 -0.69
CA LEU A 189 -18.61 -8.19 -1.89
C LEU A 189 -17.88 -7.76 -3.16
N ASP A 190 -17.41 -6.53 -3.23
CA ASP A 190 -16.67 -6.00 -4.38
C ASP A 190 -15.25 -6.58 -4.47
N LEU A 191 -14.67 -6.91 -3.32
CA LEU A 191 -13.32 -7.46 -3.24
C LEU A 191 -13.27 -8.96 -3.53
N LEU A 192 -14.38 -9.67 -3.32
CA LEU A 192 -14.47 -11.12 -3.45
C LEU A 192 -13.94 -11.64 -4.81
N PRO A 193 -14.32 -11.09 -5.97
CA PRO A 193 -13.81 -11.58 -7.26
C PRO A 193 -12.29 -11.44 -7.40
N ALA A 194 -11.70 -10.36 -6.89
CA ALA A 194 -10.26 -10.15 -6.95
C ALA A 194 -9.52 -11.16 -6.06
N MET A 195 -10.04 -11.39 -4.84
CA MET A 195 -9.48 -12.35 -3.89
C MET A 195 -9.58 -13.79 -4.41
N GLN A 196 -10.69 -14.18 -5.04
CA GLN A 196 -10.86 -15.49 -5.69
C GLN A 196 -9.83 -15.70 -6.81
N ARG A 197 -9.58 -14.68 -7.64
CA ARG A 197 -8.56 -14.73 -8.70
C ARG A 197 -7.16 -14.90 -8.12
N LEU A 198 -6.80 -14.12 -7.09
CA LEU A 198 -5.52 -14.25 -6.40
C LEU A 198 -5.36 -15.64 -5.78
N HIS A 199 -6.38 -16.13 -5.08
CA HIS A 199 -6.39 -17.47 -4.46
C HIS A 199 -6.17 -18.57 -5.50
N SER A 200 -6.87 -18.49 -6.64
CA SER A 200 -6.73 -19.45 -7.74
C SER A 200 -5.36 -19.41 -8.40
N VAL A 201 -4.78 -18.22 -8.60
CA VAL A 201 -3.48 -18.07 -9.26
C VAL A 201 -2.33 -18.53 -8.35
N PHE A 202 -2.40 -18.26 -7.05
CA PHE A 202 -1.35 -18.53 -6.07
C PHE A 202 -1.54 -19.86 -5.32
N ASP A 203 -2.30 -20.81 -5.87
CA ASP A 203 -2.47 -22.16 -5.32
C ASP A 203 -2.86 -22.16 -3.83
N ALA A 204 -3.88 -21.37 -3.48
CA ALA A 204 -4.40 -21.19 -2.12
C ALA A 204 -3.42 -20.61 -1.07
N LYS A 205 -2.23 -20.13 -1.47
CA LYS A 205 -1.24 -19.51 -0.58
C LYS A 205 -1.52 -18.02 -0.38
N LEU A 206 -2.68 -17.73 0.22
CA LEU A 206 -3.20 -16.38 0.40
C LEU A 206 -3.50 -16.09 1.89
N TRP A 207 -3.04 -14.94 2.36
CA TRP A 207 -3.40 -14.36 3.66
C TRP A 207 -3.90 -12.94 3.47
N TRP A 208 -4.71 -12.42 4.39
CA TRP A 208 -5.15 -11.04 4.33
C TRP A 208 -5.52 -10.49 5.70
N CYS A 209 -5.56 -9.17 5.81
CA CYS A 209 -6.04 -8.47 6.99
C CYS A 209 -6.72 -7.15 6.61
N HIS A 210 -7.57 -6.62 7.49
CA HIS A 210 -8.02 -5.24 7.41
C HIS A 210 -6.90 -4.31 7.87
N ALA A 211 -6.68 -3.23 7.14
CA ALA A 211 -5.91 -2.12 7.64
C ALA A 211 -6.73 -1.35 8.69
N GLN A 212 -6.08 -0.93 9.76
CA GLN A 212 -6.77 -0.28 10.89
C GLN A 212 -7.42 1.04 10.45
N HIS A 213 -8.65 1.29 10.88
CA HIS A 213 -9.37 2.56 10.67
C HIS A 213 -9.60 2.95 9.20
N CYS A 214 -9.58 2.00 8.27
CA CYS A 214 -9.91 2.23 6.86
C CYS A 214 -10.50 0.97 6.23
N LEU A 215 -11.13 1.13 5.06
CA LEU A 215 -11.74 0.03 4.30
C LEU A 215 -10.72 -0.78 3.47
N ASN A 216 -9.43 -0.44 3.54
CA ASN A 216 -8.39 -1.16 2.83
C ASN A 216 -8.22 -2.58 3.40
N ARG A 217 -8.26 -3.56 2.51
CA ARG A 217 -7.88 -4.95 2.75
C ARG A 217 -6.53 -5.21 2.11
N ILE A 218 -5.58 -5.64 2.93
CA ILE A 218 -4.26 -5.99 2.46
C ILE A 218 -4.20 -7.50 2.26
N VAL A 219 -3.86 -7.92 1.04
CA VAL A 219 -3.80 -9.33 0.64
C VAL A 219 -2.37 -9.71 0.30
N PHE A 220 -1.87 -10.79 0.90
CA PHE A 220 -0.55 -11.37 0.68
C PHE A 220 -0.71 -12.69 -0.07
N SER A 221 -0.18 -12.77 -1.29
CA SER A 221 -0.19 -13.97 -2.13
C SER A 221 1.23 -14.44 -2.41
N CYS A 222 1.55 -15.68 -2.04
CA CYS A 222 2.94 -16.13 -1.97
C CYS A 222 3.25 -17.24 -2.96
N LYS A 223 4.43 -17.16 -3.60
CA LYS A 223 4.95 -18.20 -4.47
C LYS A 223 5.75 -19.21 -3.65
N ASP A 224 5.47 -20.50 -3.81
CA ASP A 224 6.29 -21.61 -3.27
C ASP A 224 6.64 -21.51 -1.78
N ILE A 225 5.75 -20.92 -0.97
CA ILE A 225 5.94 -20.84 0.48
C ILE A 225 5.58 -22.17 1.16
N ASP A 226 6.38 -22.55 2.15
CA ASP A 226 6.06 -23.58 3.13
C ASP A 226 5.12 -22.98 4.20
N VAL A 227 3.84 -23.36 4.13
CA VAL A 227 2.77 -22.80 4.97
C VAL A 227 2.98 -23.14 6.44
N ASP A 228 3.33 -24.38 6.75
CA ASP A 228 3.50 -24.84 8.13
C ASP A 228 4.71 -24.17 8.78
N ALA A 229 5.83 -24.08 8.03
CA ALA A 229 7.01 -23.37 8.48
C ALA A 229 6.73 -21.86 8.64
N PHE A 230 5.99 -21.25 7.71
CA PHE A 230 5.61 -19.84 7.81
C PHE A 230 4.77 -19.58 9.07
N GLN A 231 3.69 -20.33 9.26
CA GLN A 231 2.78 -20.19 10.40
C GLN A 231 3.52 -20.38 11.74
N SER A 232 4.35 -21.41 11.84
CA SER A 232 5.13 -21.70 13.06
C SER A 232 6.13 -20.61 13.42
N ASN A 233 6.56 -19.80 12.45
CA ASN A 233 7.54 -18.73 12.64
C ASN A 233 6.93 -17.32 12.66
N LEU A 234 5.64 -17.16 12.34
CA LEU A 234 5.01 -15.87 12.08
C LEU A 234 5.17 -14.89 13.25
N ALA A 235 4.81 -15.30 14.47
CA ALA A 235 4.93 -14.46 15.66
C ALA A 235 6.39 -14.05 15.95
N ARG A 236 7.34 -15.00 15.80
CA ARG A 236 8.77 -14.73 15.98
C ARG A 236 9.29 -13.71 14.97
N ARG A 237 8.91 -13.85 13.70
CA ARG A 237 9.28 -12.91 12.62
C ARG A 237 8.70 -11.52 12.91
N ALA A 238 7.46 -11.44 13.36
CA ALA A 238 6.82 -10.17 13.68
C ALA A 238 7.56 -9.39 14.77
N VAL A 239 7.90 -10.06 15.88
CA VAL A 239 8.70 -9.45 16.96
C VAL A 239 10.07 -8.98 16.44
N GLN A 240 10.75 -9.79 15.63
CA GLN A 240 12.05 -9.42 15.06
C GLN A 240 11.97 -8.19 14.16
N GLN A 241 10.90 -8.07 13.38
CA GLN A 241 10.71 -6.92 12.51
C GLN A 241 10.30 -5.67 13.27
N ASP A 242 9.43 -5.76 14.27
CA ASP A 242 9.05 -4.59 15.09
C ASP A 242 10.23 -4.06 15.93
N LEU A 243 11.19 -4.91 16.30
CA LEU A 243 12.45 -4.45 16.90
C LEU A 243 13.31 -3.61 15.94
N ARG A 244 13.15 -3.78 14.62
CA ARG A 244 13.86 -3.03 13.57
C ARG A 244 13.03 -1.85 13.04
N HIS A 245 11.71 -1.98 13.08
CA HIS A 245 10.73 -1.11 12.46
C HIS A 245 9.57 -0.84 13.43
N SER A 246 9.87 -0.19 14.55
CA SER A 246 8.94 -0.07 15.69
C SER A 246 7.61 0.61 15.37
N GLU A 247 7.55 1.41 14.30
CA GLU A 247 6.33 2.11 13.88
C GLU A 247 5.36 1.27 13.05
N LEU A 248 5.77 0.09 12.56
CA LEU A 248 4.95 -0.72 11.67
C LEU A 248 3.87 -1.52 12.42
N GLY A 249 4.15 -1.95 13.66
CA GLY A 249 3.23 -2.76 14.45
C GLY A 249 2.92 -4.11 13.80
N LEU A 250 3.91 -4.76 13.19
CA LEU A 250 3.75 -6.03 12.48
C LEU A 250 3.32 -7.18 13.39
N CYS A 251 3.49 -7.09 14.70
CA CYS A 251 2.88 -8.05 15.64
C CYS A 251 1.35 -8.06 15.52
N HIS A 252 0.72 -6.89 15.32
CA HIS A 252 -0.73 -6.81 15.10
C HIS A 252 -1.12 -7.39 13.73
N VAL A 253 -0.34 -7.09 12.69
CA VAL A 253 -0.54 -7.70 11.36
C VAL A 253 -0.44 -9.21 11.46
N ALA A 254 0.61 -9.74 12.10
CA ALA A 254 0.81 -11.17 12.30
C ALA A 254 -0.32 -11.83 13.08
N GLN A 255 -0.88 -11.17 14.10
CA GLN A 255 -2.06 -11.65 14.81
C GLN A 255 -3.25 -11.80 13.86
N ASN A 256 -3.53 -10.79 13.03
CA ASN A 256 -4.62 -10.84 12.04
C ASN A 256 -4.37 -11.91 10.97
N LEU A 257 -3.13 -12.11 10.54
CA LEU A 257 -2.78 -13.18 9.59
C LEU A 257 -2.89 -14.57 10.22
N SER A 258 -2.61 -14.72 11.52
CA SER A 258 -2.73 -15.99 12.24
C SER A 258 -4.18 -16.44 12.42
N THR A 259 -5.10 -15.48 12.59
CA THR A 259 -6.55 -15.74 12.65
C THR A 259 -7.19 -15.82 11.26
N SER A 260 -6.43 -15.51 10.20
CA SER A 260 -6.88 -15.50 8.80
C SER A 260 -6.07 -16.42 7.90
N ALA A 261 -5.27 -17.33 8.48
CA ALA A 261 -4.35 -18.16 7.74
C ALA A 261 -5.09 -19.21 6.90
N GLY A 262 -4.90 -19.19 5.58
CA GLY A 262 -5.43 -20.21 4.67
C GLY A 262 -6.96 -20.25 4.63
N ARG A 263 -7.62 -19.08 4.68
CA ARG A 263 -9.07 -18.99 4.53
C ARG A 263 -9.48 -19.64 3.21
N SER A 264 -10.24 -20.73 3.35
CA SER A 264 -10.78 -21.52 2.27
C SER A 264 -11.72 -20.69 1.41
N GLN A 265 -12.08 -21.18 0.23
CA GLN A 265 -13.15 -20.56 -0.58
C GLN A 265 -14.41 -20.30 0.25
N ALA A 266 -14.75 -21.20 1.20
CA ALA A 266 -15.90 -21.07 2.08
C ALA A 266 -15.80 -19.90 3.06
N ASP A 267 -14.60 -19.50 3.48
CA ASP A 267 -14.39 -18.34 4.34
C ASP A 267 -14.59 -17.02 3.56
N PHE A 268 -14.27 -17.01 2.27
CA PHE A 268 -14.61 -15.89 1.40
C PHE A 268 -16.12 -15.79 1.16
N ASP A 269 -16.76 -16.93 0.94
CA ASP A 269 -18.20 -17.00 0.69
C ASP A 269 -19.01 -16.67 1.97
N ALA A 270 -18.48 -16.95 3.17
CA ALA A 270 -19.10 -16.58 4.45
C ALA A 270 -19.07 -15.05 4.71
N ILE A 271 -18.04 -14.35 4.22
CA ILE A 271 -17.95 -12.89 4.31
C ILE A 271 -19.00 -12.23 3.40
N ALA A 272 -19.31 -12.83 2.25
CA ALA A 272 -20.39 -12.37 1.38
C ALA A 272 -21.79 -12.42 2.04
N GLY A 273 -21.93 -13.16 3.14
CA GLY A 273 -23.19 -13.26 3.91
C GLY A 273 -23.27 -12.37 5.14
N ASN A 274 -22.18 -11.75 5.58
CA ASN A 274 -22.16 -10.91 6.78
C ASN A 274 -22.00 -9.44 6.38
N ASP A 275 -23.13 -8.76 6.29
CA ASP A 275 -23.21 -7.31 6.14
C ASP A 275 -22.64 -6.63 7.40
N MET A 276 -21.31 -6.44 7.43
CA MET A 276 -20.63 -5.72 8.51
C MET A 276 -21.04 -4.23 8.57
N TYR A 277 -21.71 -3.69 7.55
CA TYR A 277 -22.30 -2.36 7.62
C TYR A 277 -23.42 -2.30 8.66
N ALA A 278 -24.22 -3.36 8.78
CA ALA A 278 -25.23 -3.48 9.84
C ALA A 278 -24.61 -3.61 11.23
N ALA A 279 -23.46 -4.27 11.35
CA ALA A 279 -22.72 -4.37 12.62
C ALA A 279 -22.08 -3.04 13.02
N TYR A 280 -21.52 -2.30 12.06
CA TYR A 280 -20.87 -1.01 12.30
C TYR A 280 -21.86 0.14 12.53
N MET A 281 -23.03 0.11 11.86
CA MET A 281 -24.12 1.07 12.09
C MET A 281 -25.00 0.70 13.29
N GLY A 282 -25.04 -0.57 13.70
CA GLY A 282 -25.81 -1.04 14.86
C GLY A 282 -25.26 -0.54 16.19
N ASP A 283 -23.94 -0.43 16.33
CA ASP A 283 -23.27 0.06 17.55
C ASP A 283 -23.34 1.61 17.70
N HIS A 284 -23.77 2.34 16.67
CA HIS A 284 -23.94 3.80 16.71
C HIS A 284 -25.40 4.26 16.78
N ALA A 285 -26.37 3.34 16.80
CA ALA A 285 -27.79 3.64 17.00
C ALA A 285 -28.24 3.49 18.47
N ALA A 286 -27.34 3.10 19.38
CA ALA A 286 -27.60 2.96 20.81
C ALA A 286 -26.58 3.78 21.63
N GLY A 287 -26.69 5.11 21.56
CA GLY A 287 -25.92 6.05 22.37
C GLY A 287 -26.56 7.42 22.38
#